data_AF-A0A970LGH7-F1
#
_entry.id   AF-A0A970LGH7-F1
#
_cell.length_a   1.000
_cell.length_b   1.000
_cell.length_c   1.000
_cell.angle_alpha   90.00
_cell.angle_beta   90.00
_cell.angle_gamma   90.00
#
_symmetry.space_group_name_H-M   'P 1'
#
loop_
_entity.id
_entity.type
_entity.pdbx_description
1 polymer ?
#
loop_
_entity_poly.entity_id
_entity_poly.type
_entity_poly.pdbx_seq_one_letter_code
_entity_poly.pdbx_strand_id
1 'polypeptide(L)'
;MATLTFRSFSGKRWDPSRWQPEIYLADERGHAFVVPEVDGPYISGEIGSRPGAALHVRFPAPSFGEVTLPTGVLVPADRPYVLPVELAAERLRRIDRALETWQTDGFRASVEVLAQVTNARAILDAVSQEESDERNARWGDLALSLLLPAGETLALERANHQIGARRAVGGFDRFLLGCNGFPYPDAGEPGASLFTRLFNSATLAFYWGRTEPSPGKYVLDGLEQQVEWLASRGLVKKGHPLFWLLAMPDWVDRFGDPAALDDLVRRRVRHLCEHFRGRVEYYDVVNEMHNWNIYGEERMYEQTRLVSDLVKECDPDALRVVNINEPFGEYMARDVLHLDRTMVPIDVKKSLVPLDVYIERLLERGVDFDVLGVQMYFGAGAVFTRDLFEVSLFFDGLGRFGKPIHLTEAGVPSQEGEDPKDSSHSHNYCSLRPWRASDAGFWHGPWTPMRQAEFLDGFYRVL
;
A
#
# COMPACT_ATOMS: atom_id res chain seq x y z
N MET A 1 32.33 -5.68 0.39
CA MET A 1 31.28 -6.31 -0.44
C MET A 1 30.92 -5.34 -1.57
N ALA A 2 30.09 -5.71 -2.54
CA ALA A 2 29.62 -4.77 -3.55
C ALA A 2 28.72 -3.71 -2.90
N THR A 3 28.99 -2.43 -3.14
CA THR A 3 28.30 -1.30 -2.50
C THR A 3 27.84 -0.31 -3.57
N LEU A 4 26.62 0.20 -3.42
CA LEU A 4 26.15 1.38 -4.17
C LEU A 4 26.34 2.61 -3.31
N THR A 5 26.85 3.68 -3.90
CA THR A 5 26.98 4.98 -3.24
C THR A 5 26.31 6.05 -4.09
N PHE A 6 25.48 6.86 -3.45
CA PHE A 6 24.79 7.99 -4.05
C PHE A 6 25.23 9.25 -3.33
N ARG A 7 25.39 10.34 -4.09
CA ARG A 7 25.60 11.68 -3.53
C ARG A 7 24.38 12.52 -3.82
N SER A 8 23.81 13.04 -2.75
CA SER A 8 22.77 14.05 -2.82
C SER A 8 23.36 15.45 -2.84
N PHE A 9 22.65 16.33 -3.55
CA PHE A 9 23.05 17.72 -3.80
C PHE A 9 21.95 18.71 -3.40
N SER A 10 20.93 18.26 -2.68
CA SER A 10 19.76 19.06 -2.25
C SER A 10 20.08 20.12 -1.18
N GLY A 11 21.35 20.25 -0.77
CA GLY A 11 21.83 21.26 0.18
C GLY A 11 21.33 21.04 1.61
N LYS A 12 21.37 22.07 2.47
CA LYS A 12 20.90 22.00 3.87
C LYS A 12 19.37 21.82 4.02
N ARG A 13 18.62 21.72 2.92
CA ARG A 13 17.15 21.64 2.92
C ARG A 13 16.62 20.21 3.05
N TRP A 14 17.48 19.21 2.87
CA TRP A 14 17.13 17.81 2.89
C TRP A 14 18.11 17.06 3.79
N ASP A 15 17.56 16.31 4.74
CA ASP A 15 18.32 15.52 5.68
C ASP A 15 17.81 14.08 5.63
N PRO A 16 18.41 13.22 4.78
CA PRO A 16 17.98 11.83 4.64
C PRO A 16 18.15 11.01 5.92
N SER A 17 18.96 11.47 6.88
CA SER A 17 19.17 10.77 8.16
C SER A 17 17.92 10.81 9.06
N ARG A 18 17.01 11.77 8.83
CA ARG A 18 15.72 11.83 9.52
C ARG A 18 14.79 10.68 9.15
N TRP A 19 15.08 10.04 8.01
CA TRP A 19 14.22 9.06 7.35
C TRP A 19 14.89 7.70 7.27
N GLN A 20 15.78 7.37 8.22
CA GLN A 20 16.19 6.00 8.47
C GLN A 20 15.30 5.40 9.57
N PRO A 21 14.68 4.22 9.37
CA PRO A 21 14.94 3.17 8.36
C PRO A 21 14.17 3.25 7.01
N GLU A 22 13.59 4.38 6.66
CA GLU A 22 12.62 4.53 5.58
C GLU A 22 13.19 4.70 4.15
N ILE A 23 14.52 4.70 4.04
CA ILE A 23 15.26 4.58 2.78
C ILE A 23 15.63 3.11 2.61
N TYR A 24 15.51 2.57 1.40
CA TYR A 24 15.85 1.17 1.16
C TYR A 24 16.43 0.91 -0.23
N LEU A 25 17.22 -0.17 -0.32
CA LEU A 25 17.59 -0.78 -1.59
C LEU A 25 16.58 -1.85 -1.97
N ALA A 26 16.23 -1.89 -3.25
CA ALA A 26 15.33 -2.86 -3.85
C ALA A 26 16.02 -3.62 -5.00
N ASP A 27 15.69 -4.89 -5.18
CA ASP A 27 16.25 -5.69 -6.26
C ASP A 27 15.58 -5.38 -7.63
N GLU A 28 15.90 -6.17 -8.66
CA GLU A 28 15.36 -5.99 -10.01
C GLU A 28 13.83 -6.16 -10.11
N ARG A 29 13.21 -6.82 -9.12
CA ARG A 29 11.76 -6.97 -9.01
C ARG A 29 11.13 -5.88 -8.14
N GLY A 30 11.94 -4.99 -7.55
CA GLY A 30 11.49 -3.96 -6.63
C GLY A 30 11.32 -4.46 -5.19
N HIS A 31 11.88 -5.62 -4.84
CA HIS A 31 11.77 -6.16 -3.47
C HIS A 31 12.80 -5.49 -2.56
N ALA A 32 12.34 -4.78 -1.53
CA ALA A 32 13.22 -4.11 -0.58
C ALA A 32 14.04 -5.12 0.24
N PHE A 33 15.31 -4.82 0.57
CA PHE A 33 16.16 -5.79 1.29
C PHE A 33 17.21 -5.20 2.24
N VAL A 34 17.56 -3.91 2.13
CA VAL A 34 18.58 -3.24 2.98
C VAL A 34 18.17 -1.81 3.24
N VAL A 35 18.36 -1.33 4.48
CA VAL A 35 18.35 0.09 4.82
C VAL A 35 19.79 0.63 4.65
N PRO A 36 20.05 1.53 3.68
CA PRO A 36 21.38 2.08 3.47
C PRO A 36 21.78 3.07 4.56
N GLU A 37 23.09 3.19 4.78
CA GLU A 37 23.69 4.16 5.66
C GLU A 37 23.70 5.56 5.04
N VAL A 38 23.48 6.58 5.87
CA VAL A 38 23.46 7.98 5.48
C VAL A 38 24.58 8.69 6.23
N ASP A 39 25.54 9.25 5.50
CA ASP A 39 26.63 10.06 6.04
C ASP A 39 26.75 11.38 5.27
N GLY A 40 26.25 12.46 5.88
CA GLY A 40 26.16 13.77 5.25
C GLY A 40 25.38 13.72 3.93
N PRO A 41 25.97 14.09 2.78
CA PRO A 41 25.29 14.02 1.49
C PRO A 41 25.30 12.61 0.87
N TYR A 42 25.96 11.63 1.48
CA TYR A 42 26.13 10.30 0.90
C TYR A 42 25.12 9.30 1.44
N ILE A 43 24.60 8.47 0.54
CA ILE A 43 23.77 7.30 0.87
C ILE A 43 24.50 6.09 0.34
N SER A 44 24.85 5.13 1.20
CA SER A 44 25.59 3.93 0.81
C SER A 44 24.94 2.67 1.34
N GLY A 45 24.80 1.65 0.50
CA GLY A 45 24.25 0.36 0.91
C GLY A 45 24.92 -0.80 0.22
N GLU A 46 25.16 -1.87 0.97
CA GLU A 46 25.70 -3.12 0.42
C GLU A 46 24.60 -3.87 -0.35
N ILE A 47 24.94 -4.35 -1.55
CA ILE A 47 24.00 -5.14 -2.38
C ILE A 47 24.23 -6.66 -2.26
N GLY A 48 25.25 -7.07 -1.51
CA GLY A 48 25.64 -8.47 -1.35
C GLY A 48 26.14 -9.08 -2.66
N SER A 49 25.58 -10.22 -3.07
CA SER A 49 25.88 -10.91 -4.33
C SER A 49 25.00 -10.49 -5.50
N ARG A 50 24.10 -9.52 -5.32
CA ARG A 50 23.20 -9.05 -6.38
C ARG A 50 23.98 -8.32 -7.48
N PRO A 51 23.56 -8.42 -8.75
CA PRO A 51 24.23 -7.72 -9.85
C PRO A 51 24.04 -6.20 -9.77
N GLY A 52 22.93 -5.74 -9.20
CA GLY A 52 22.61 -4.34 -8.98
C GLY A 52 21.41 -4.17 -8.04
N ALA A 53 21.06 -2.92 -7.74
CA ALA A 53 19.89 -2.58 -6.94
C ALA A 53 19.39 -1.15 -7.26
N ALA A 54 18.12 -0.88 -6.97
CA ALA A 54 17.53 0.44 -7.03
C ALA A 54 17.48 1.05 -5.62
N LEU A 55 17.77 2.35 -5.50
CA LEU A 55 17.54 3.10 -4.28
C LEU A 55 16.13 3.68 -4.30
N HIS A 56 15.35 3.42 -3.25
CA HIS A 56 14.09 4.07 -3.00
C HIS A 56 14.28 5.06 -1.86
N VAL A 57 14.00 6.33 -2.14
CA VAL A 57 14.30 7.42 -1.22
C VAL A 57 13.23 8.47 -1.30
N ARG A 58 12.91 9.05 -0.15
CA ARG A 58 12.06 10.24 -0.09
C ARG A 58 12.84 11.46 -0.52
N PHE A 59 12.37 12.12 -1.58
CA PHE A 59 13.08 13.20 -2.24
C PHE A 59 12.22 14.48 -2.33
N PRO A 60 12.75 15.65 -1.91
CA PRO A 60 12.07 16.93 -2.00
C PRO A 60 12.19 17.46 -3.43
N ALA A 61 11.33 16.96 -4.30
CA ALA A 61 11.29 17.33 -5.70
C ALA A 61 10.89 18.81 -5.86
N PRO A 62 11.71 19.61 -6.57
CA PRO A 62 11.44 21.05 -6.76
C PRO A 62 10.06 21.30 -7.38
N SER A 63 9.30 22.20 -6.74
CA SER A 63 7.96 22.61 -7.17
C SER A 63 6.91 21.50 -7.23
N PHE A 64 7.16 20.35 -6.60
CA PHE A 64 6.25 19.21 -6.62
C PHE A 64 5.91 18.67 -5.22
N GLY A 65 6.88 18.54 -4.32
CA GLY A 65 6.62 18.00 -2.98
C GLY A 65 7.75 17.14 -2.45
N GLU A 66 7.50 16.42 -1.37
CA GLU A 66 8.44 15.46 -0.80
C GLU A 66 7.83 14.06 -0.91
N VAL A 67 8.19 13.34 -1.98
CA VAL A 67 7.61 12.05 -2.37
C VAL A 67 8.70 10.98 -2.48
N THR A 68 8.32 9.71 -2.33
CA THR A 68 9.27 8.60 -2.49
C THR A 68 9.45 8.26 -3.96
N LEU A 69 10.70 8.33 -4.41
CA LEU A 69 11.11 8.07 -5.78
C LEU A 69 12.15 6.93 -5.82
N PRO A 70 12.05 6.02 -6.79
CA PRO A 70 13.08 5.03 -7.06
C PRO A 70 14.10 5.51 -8.09
N THR A 71 15.34 5.03 -7.99
CA THR A 71 16.30 5.02 -9.11
C THR A 71 16.04 3.80 -10.00
N GLY A 72 16.77 3.72 -11.13
CA GLY A 72 16.88 2.46 -11.86
C GLY A 72 17.67 1.42 -11.07
N VAL A 73 17.73 0.18 -11.57
CA VAL A 73 18.64 -0.85 -11.05
C VAL A 73 20.06 -0.50 -11.49
N LEU A 74 20.89 -0.10 -10.55
CA LEU A 74 22.25 0.36 -10.77
C LEU A 74 23.27 -0.68 -10.29
N VAL A 75 24.41 -0.72 -10.94
CA VAL A 75 25.55 -1.59 -10.56
C VAL A 75 26.56 -0.80 -9.72
N PRO A 76 27.39 -1.44 -8.87
CA PRO A 76 28.47 -0.75 -8.18
C PRO A 76 29.37 0.01 -9.15
N ALA A 77 29.73 1.25 -8.80
CA ALA A 77 30.57 2.13 -9.60
C ALA A 77 31.67 2.74 -8.73
N ASP A 78 32.80 3.10 -9.35
CA ASP A 78 33.94 3.71 -8.66
C ASP A 78 33.64 5.13 -8.13
N ARG A 79 32.65 5.81 -8.75
CA ARG A 79 32.19 7.14 -8.34
C ARG A 79 30.75 7.06 -7.82
N PRO A 80 30.40 7.87 -6.80
CA PRO A 80 29.01 8.01 -6.37
C PRO A 80 28.09 8.47 -7.50
N TYR A 81 26.91 7.87 -7.58
CA TYR A 81 25.85 8.32 -8.48
C TYR A 81 25.32 9.69 -8.07
N VAL A 82 24.99 10.53 -9.05
CA VAL A 82 24.35 11.83 -8.82
C VAL A 82 22.85 11.61 -8.63
N LEU A 83 22.40 11.56 -7.38
CA LEU A 83 21.06 11.06 -7.05
C LEU A 83 19.91 11.72 -7.85
N PRO A 84 19.82 13.06 -7.99
CA PRO A 84 18.74 13.67 -8.75
C PRO A 84 18.68 13.23 -10.23
N VAL A 85 19.84 12.93 -10.83
CA VAL A 85 19.93 12.44 -12.22
C VAL A 85 19.36 11.04 -12.31
N GLU A 86 19.71 10.15 -11.39
CA GLU A 86 19.23 8.76 -11.39
C GLU A 86 17.73 8.67 -11.13
N LEU A 87 17.19 9.51 -10.25
CA LEU A 87 15.75 9.63 -10.00
C LEU A 87 15.01 10.16 -11.25
N ALA A 88 15.57 11.18 -11.92
CA ALA A 88 15.00 11.72 -13.15
C ALA A 88 15.03 10.70 -14.29
N ALA A 89 16.14 9.99 -14.47
CA ALA A 89 16.31 8.99 -15.51
C ALA A 89 15.32 7.83 -15.33
N GLU A 90 15.13 7.34 -14.10
CA GLU A 90 14.14 6.31 -13.83
C GLU A 90 12.71 6.81 -14.03
N ARG A 91 12.38 8.02 -13.57
CA ARG A 91 11.05 8.60 -13.80
C ARG A 91 10.75 8.72 -15.30
N LEU A 92 11.71 9.20 -16.10
CA LEU A 92 11.58 9.27 -17.55
C LEU A 92 11.35 7.87 -18.15
N ARG A 93 12.15 6.87 -17.75
CA ARG A 93 12.03 5.49 -18.23
C ARG A 93 10.65 4.88 -17.89
N ARG A 94 10.11 5.18 -16.71
CA ARG A 94 8.76 4.74 -16.31
C ARG A 94 7.67 5.42 -17.13
N ILE A 95 7.78 6.72 -17.39
CA ILE A 95 6.85 7.46 -18.24
C ILE A 95 6.91 6.95 -19.68
N ASP A 96 8.10 6.69 -20.23
CA ASP A 96 8.26 6.12 -21.56
C ASP A 96 7.56 4.78 -21.69
N ARG A 97 7.77 3.88 -20.72
CA ARG A 97 7.06 2.59 -20.66
C ARG A 97 5.55 2.78 -20.57
N ALA A 98 5.08 3.71 -19.74
CA ALA A 98 3.66 4.00 -19.63
C ALA A 98 3.08 4.56 -20.94
N LEU A 99 3.80 5.43 -21.65
CA LEU A 99 3.41 5.92 -22.97
C LEU A 99 3.39 4.79 -24.01
N GLU A 100 4.29 3.82 -23.94
CA GLU A 100 4.28 2.66 -24.82
C GLU A 100 3.10 1.73 -24.53
N THR A 101 2.79 1.47 -23.26
CA THR A 101 1.77 0.48 -22.87
C THR A 101 0.36 1.05 -22.79
N TRP A 102 0.20 2.31 -22.41
CA TRP A 102 -1.12 2.93 -22.20
C TRP A 102 -1.71 3.51 -23.47
N GLN A 103 -0.90 3.76 -24.50
CA GLN A 103 -1.40 4.22 -25.80
C GLN A 103 -2.14 3.09 -26.53
N THR A 104 -3.44 2.99 -26.29
CA THR A 104 -4.35 2.02 -26.89
C THR A 104 -5.28 2.66 -27.92
N ASP A 105 -6.14 1.89 -28.58
CA ASP A 105 -7.18 2.43 -29.45
C ASP A 105 -8.20 3.24 -28.64
N GLY A 106 -7.97 4.56 -28.53
CA GLY A 106 -8.86 5.49 -27.82
C GLY A 106 -8.15 6.47 -26.89
N PHE A 107 -6.94 6.15 -26.41
CA PHE A 107 -6.17 7.03 -25.53
C PHE A 107 -4.86 7.50 -26.17
N ARG A 108 -4.63 8.81 -26.14
CA ARG A 108 -3.35 9.45 -26.49
C ARG A 108 -3.04 10.50 -25.43
N ALA A 109 -1.79 10.51 -24.98
CA ALA A 109 -1.30 11.54 -24.07
C ALA A 109 -1.38 12.93 -24.74
N SER A 110 -1.63 13.96 -23.95
CA SER A 110 -1.66 15.33 -24.46
C SER A 110 -0.30 15.81 -24.97
N VAL A 111 -0.34 16.82 -25.84
CA VAL A 111 0.86 17.51 -26.34
C VAL A 111 1.67 18.12 -25.18
N GLU A 112 1.02 18.53 -24.10
CA GLU A 112 1.68 19.06 -22.90
C GLU A 112 2.57 18.00 -22.23
N VAL A 113 2.03 16.81 -21.95
CA VAL A 113 2.79 15.67 -21.41
C VAL A 113 3.97 15.34 -22.32
N LEU A 114 3.73 15.20 -23.62
CA LEU A 114 4.77 14.84 -24.60
C LEU A 114 5.87 15.91 -24.69
N ALA A 115 5.52 17.20 -24.61
CA ALA A 115 6.48 18.29 -24.62
C ALA A 115 7.34 18.31 -23.35
N GLN A 116 6.74 18.10 -22.17
CA GLN A 116 7.48 18.02 -20.90
C GLN A 116 8.47 16.84 -20.91
N VAL A 117 8.03 15.66 -21.36
CA VAL A 117 8.88 14.46 -21.50
C VAL A 117 10.03 14.70 -22.48
N THR A 118 9.74 15.30 -23.63
CA THR A 118 10.76 15.61 -24.65
C THR A 118 11.81 16.59 -24.12
N ASN A 119 11.38 17.65 -23.43
CA ASN A 119 12.28 18.64 -22.83
C ASN A 119 13.13 18.02 -21.72
N ALA A 120 12.53 17.19 -20.86
CA ALA A 120 13.25 16.49 -19.81
C ALA A 120 14.31 15.53 -20.38
N ARG A 121 14.02 14.84 -21.48
CA ARG A 121 14.99 14.00 -22.17
C ARG A 121 16.19 14.82 -22.67
N ALA A 122 15.94 15.95 -23.33
CA ALA A 122 17.01 16.83 -23.80
C ALA A 122 17.89 17.37 -22.65
N ILE A 123 17.28 17.63 -21.49
CA ILE A 123 18.01 18.01 -20.26
C ILE A 123 18.91 16.86 -19.78
N LEU A 124 18.40 15.62 -19.75
CA LEU A 124 19.19 14.45 -19.34
C LEU A 124 20.28 14.10 -20.36
N ASP A 125 20.06 14.31 -21.66
CA ASP A 125 21.09 14.14 -22.68
C ASP A 125 22.26 15.12 -22.45
N ALA A 126 21.98 16.34 -21.99
CA ALA A 126 23.00 17.34 -21.67
C ALA A 126 23.84 16.98 -20.43
N VAL A 127 23.31 16.21 -19.48
CA VAL A 127 24.05 15.69 -18.32
C VAL A 127 25.24 14.84 -18.76
N SER A 128 25.08 14.05 -19.84
CA SER A 128 26.15 13.20 -20.38
C SER A 128 27.39 13.96 -20.85
N GLN A 129 27.28 15.27 -21.06
CA GLN A 129 28.34 16.15 -21.57
C GLN A 129 28.97 17.02 -20.48
N GLU A 130 28.46 17.00 -19.24
CA GLU A 130 28.88 17.90 -18.16
C GLU A 130 29.68 17.14 -17.08
N GLU A 131 30.86 17.67 -16.75
CA GLU A 131 31.81 17.02 -15.84
C GLU A 131 31.50 17.32 -14.36
N SER A 132 30.79 18.41 -14.07
CA SER A 132 30.48 18.83 -12.69
C SER A 132 29.25 18.11 -12.14
N ASP A 133 29.45 17.30 -11.10
CA ASP A 133 28.37 16.62 -10.38
C ASP A 133 27.33 17.62 -9.80
N GLU A 134 27.77 18.78 -9.29
CA GLU A 134 26.87 19.83 -8.79
C GLU A 134 25.99 20.42 -9.90
N ARG A 135 26.51 20.56 -11.12
CA ARG A 135 25.70 20.99 -12.26
C ARG A 135 24.76 19.87 -12.66
N ASN A 136 25.25 18.65 -12.82
CA ASN A 136 24.45 17.48 -13.17
C ASN A 136 23.27 17.29 -12.22
N ALA A 137 23.46 17.50 -10.92
CA ALA A 137 22.37 17.49 -9.96
C ALA A 137 21.28 18.53 -10.25
N ARG A 138 21.65 19.76 -10.64
CA ARG A 138 20.68 20.81 -11.01
C ARG A 138 19.92 20.45 -12.30
N TRP A 139 20.58 19.79 -13.25
CA TRP A 139 19.93 19.27 -14.45
C TRP A 139 18.94 18.15 -14.09
N GLY A 140 19.32 17.24 -13.18
CA GLY A 140 18.43 16.20 -12.64
C GLY A 140 17.20 16.78 -11.94
N ASP A 141 17.40 17.77 -11.07
CA ASP A 141 16.31 18.52 -10.41
C ASP A 141 15.37 19.19 -11.42
N LEU A 142 15.92 19.84 -12.45
CA LEU A 142 15.15 20.46 -13.52
C LEU A 142 14.35 19.42 -14.31
N ALA A 143 14.96 18.29 -14.66
CA ALA A 143 14.25 17.19 -15.31
C ALA A 143 13.10 16.66 -14.45
N LEU A 144 13.31 16.43 -13.14
CA LEU A 144 12.27 15.99 -12.21
C LEU A 144 11.09 16.98 -12.15
N SER A 145 11.36 18.29 -12.13
CA SER A 145 10.33 19.33 -12.12
C SER A 145 9.43 19.34 -13.37
N LEU A 146 9.89 18.73 -14.48
CA LEU A 146 9.08 18.51 -15.66
C LEU A 146 8.41 17.13 -15.63
N LEU A 147 9.15 16.10 -15.22
CA LEU A 147 8.71 14.72 -15.31
C LEU A 147 7.63 14.35 -14.28
N LEU A 148 7.68 14.89 -13.06
CA LEU A 148 6.69 14.55 -12.04
C LEU A 148 5.29 15.08 -12.40
N PRO A 149 5.10 16.37 -12.76
CA PRO A 149 3.82 16.84 -13.27
C PRO A 149 3.37 16.12 -14.55
N ALA A 150 4.30 15.80 -15.46
CA ALA A 150 3.99 15.06 -16.69
C ALA A 150 3.41 13.67 -16.39
N GLY A 151 4.02 12.95 -15.43
CA GLY A 151 3.56 11.64 -14.99
C GLY A 151 2.16 11.71 -14.38
N GLU A 152 1.91 12.65 -13.48
CA GLU A 152 0.58 12.82 -12.87
C GLU A 152 -0.50 13.16 -13.89
N THR A 153 -0.18 14.08 -14.80
CA THR A 153 -1.09 14.47 -15.88
C THR A 153 -1.40 13.27 -16.76
N LEU A 154 -0.38 12.49 -17.14
CA LEU A 154 -0.56 11.26 -17.93
C LEU A 154 -1.47 10.24 -17.22
N ALA A 155 -1.26 10.01 -15.92
CA ALA A 155 -2.09 9.11 -15.13
C ALA A 155 -3.55 9.57 -15.06
N LEU A 156 -3.78 10.87 -14.81
CA LEU A 156 -5.12 11.46 -14.75
C LEU A 156 -5.82 11.47 -16.11
N GLU A 157 -5.12 11.78 -17.19
CA GLU A 157 -5.66 11.73 -18.55
C GLU A 157 -6.13 10.30 -18.91
N ARG A 158 -5.30 9.30 -18.60
CA ARG A 158 -5.65 7.88 -18.80
C ARG A 158 -6.85 7.47 -17.95
N ALA A 159 -6.82 7.80 -16.67
CA ALA A 159 -7.90 7.55 -15.73
C ALA A 159 -9.23 8.12 -16.24
N ASN A 160 -9.25 9.40 -16.64
CA ASN A 160 -10.44 10.05 -17.16
C ASN A 160 -10.96 9.37 -18.44
N HIS A 161 -10.05 8.92 -19.32
CA HIS A 161 -10.41 8.14 -20.50
C HIS A 161 -11.08 6.80 -20.12
N GLN A 162 -10.48 6.03 -19.20
CA GLN A 162 -11.01 4.76 -18.72
C GLN A 162 -12.36 4.91 -18.02
N ILE A 163 -12.49 5.93 -17.16
CA ILE A 163 -13.75 6.28 -16.49
C ILE A 163 -14.81 6.64 -17.53
N GLY A 164 -14.47 7.44 -18.55
CA GLY A 164 -15.37 7.79 -19.65
C GLY A 164 -15.87 6.56 -20.41
N ALA A 165 -14.96 5.67 -20.80
CA ALA A 165 -15.29 4.41 -21.46
C ALA A 165 -16.18 3.51 -20.58
N ARG A 166 -15.87 3.41 -19.28
CA ARG A 166 -16.66 2.64 -18.31
C ARG A 166 -18.05 3.23 -18.11
N ARG A 167 -18.20 4.55 -18.01
CA ARG A 167 -19.51 5.22 -17.94
C ARG A 167 -20.35 4.97 -19.18
N ALA A 168 -19.75 4.98 -20.37
CA ALA A 168 -20.47 4.79 -21.63
C ALA A 168 -21.17 3.42 -21.74
N VAL A 169 -20.71 2.43 -20.98
CA VAL A 169 -21.27 1.07 -20.94
C VAL A 169 -22.00 0.74 -19.63
N GLY A 170 -22.29 1.72 -18.78
CA GLY A 170 -22.96 1.50 -17.49
C GLY A 170 -22.10 0.77 -16.45
N GLY A 171 -20.77 0.78 -16.61
CA GLY A 171 -19.86 -0.02 -15.78
C GLY A 171 -19.74 0.42 -14.31
N PHE A 172 -20.47 1.45 -13.90
CA PHE A 172 -20.53 1.94 -12.51
C PHE A 172 -21.77 1.47 -11.74
N ASP A 173 -22.72 0.78 -12.38
CA ASP A 173 -23.97 0.33 -11.74
C ASP A 173 -23.74 -0.60 -10.53
N ARG A 174 -22.56 -1.23 -10.47
CA ARG A 174 -22.14 -2.14 -9.38
C ARG A 174 -20.92 -1.65 -8.61
N PHE A 175 -20.52 -0.38 -8.76
CA PHE A 175 -19.39 0.16 -8.04
C PHE A 175 -19.73 0.34 -6.55
N LEU A 176 -18.89 -0.21 -5.67
CA LEU A 176 -19.05 -0.07 -4.23
C LEU A 176 -18.19 1.07 -3.73
N LEU A 177 -18.83 2.06 -3.11
CA LEU A 177 -18.18 3.09 -2.31
C LEU A 177 -18.53 2.82 -0.85
N GLY A 178 -17.54 2.37 -0.08
CA GLY A 178 -17.72 1.92 1.29
C GLY A 178 -16.98 2.75 2.33
N CYS A 179 -17.40 2.59 3.59
CA CYS A 179 -16.73 3.16 4.76
C CYS A 179 -16.84 2.17 5.94
N ASN A 180 -16.10 2.37 7.02
CA ASN A 180 -16.30 1.55 8.22
C ASN A 180 -17.73 1.73 8.77
N GLY A 181 -18.39 0.62 9.08
CA GLY A 181 -19.74 0.60 9.65
C GLY A 181 -19.75 0.60 11.18
N PHE A 182 -18.57 0.63 11.82
CA PHE A 182 -18.40 0.34 13.25
C PHE A 182 -19.23 1.23 14.18
N PRO A 183 -19.44 2.53 13.89
CA PRO A 183 -20.26 3.39 14.75
C PRO A 183 -21.77 3.18 14.60
N TYR A 184 -22.24 2.43 13.61
CA TYR A 184 -23.68 2.28 13.33
C TYR A 184 -24.23 1.01 13.98
N PRO A 185 -25.51 0.97 14.37
CA PRO A 185 -26.51 2.06 14.29
C PRO A 185 -26.34 3.20 15.32
N ASP A 186 -25.44 3.06 16.29
CA ASP A 186 -25.36 3.92 17.49
C ASP A 186 -25.08 5.41 17.23
N ALA A 187 -24.40 5.74 16.12
CA ALA A 187 -24.05 7.12 15.77
C ALA A 187 -25.25 8.05 15.54
N GLY A 188 -26.47 7.51 15.33
CA GLY A 188 -27.70 8.28 15.21
C GLY A 188 -27.71 9.30 14.05
N GLU A 189 -28.60 10.28 14.10
CA GLU A 189 -28.71 11.36 13.10
C GLU A 189 -27.86 12.60 13.50
N PRO A 190 -27.29 13.34 12.54
CA PRO A 190 -27.41 13.18 11.09
C PRO A 190 -26.45 12.15 10.48
N GLY A 191 -25.62 11.48 11.29
CA GLY A 191 -24.57 10.56 10.82
C GLY A 191 -25.13 9.44 9.94
N ALA A 192 -26.22 8.80 10.38
CA ALA A 192 -26.89 7.73 9.65
C ALA A 192 -27.39 8.18 8.27
N SER A 193 -28.05 9.33 8.18
CA SER A 193 -28.49 9.90 6.90
C SER A 193 -27.32 10.26 5.98
N LEU A 194 -26.26 10.86 6.53
CA LEU A 194 -25.06 11.20 5.76
C LEU A 194 -24.35 9.93 5.22
N PHE A 195 -24.20 8.92 6.07
CA PHE A 195 -23.57 7.66 5.71
C PHE A 195 -24.32 6.95 4.58
N THR A 196 -25.62 6.75 4.74
CA THR A 196 -26.47 6.03 3.78
C THR A 196 -26.69 6.78 2.46
N ARG A 197 -26.52 8.10 2.46
CA ARG A 197 -26.54 8.90 1.22
C ARG A 197 -25.25 8.82 0.41
N LEU A 198 -24.12 8.59 1.08
CA LEU A 198 -22.80 8.62 0.45
C LEU A 198 -22.27 7.21 0.12
N PHE A 199 -22.53 6.24 0.99
CA PHE A 199 -21.97 4.90 0.90
C PHE A 199 -23.06 3.86 0.61
N ASN A 200 -22.71 2.90 -0.24
CA ASN A 200 -23.55 1.74 -0.57
C ASN A 200 -22.97 0.41 -0.04
N SER A 201 -21.86 0.48 0.70
CA SER A 201 -21.22 -0.65 1.35
C SER A 201 -20.65 -0.24 2.71
N ALA A 202 -20.50 -1.19 3.63
CA ALA A 202 -19.89 -0.96 4.92
C ALA A 202 -19.03 -2.14 5.41
N THR A 203 -17.92 -1.82 6.06
CA THR A 203 -17.05 -2.81 6.71
C THR A 203 -17.47 -3.06 8.15
N LEU A 204 -17.57 -4.33 8.55
CA LEU A 204 -17.95 -4.83 9.86
C LEU A 204 -16.74 -5.40 10.62
N ALA A 205 -16.65 -5.15 11.91
CA ALA A 205 -15.48 -5.52 12.74
C ALA A 205 -15.56 -6.96 13.27
N PHE A 206 -15.09 -7.92 12.48
CA PHE A 206 -15.03 -9.36 12.81
C PHE A 206 -13.81 -9.76 13.67
N TYR A 207 -13.08 -8.78 14.24
CA TYR A 207 -11.89 -8.98 15.06
C TYR A 207 -12.07 -10.07 16.12
N TRP A 208 -11.12 -11.02 16.18
CA TRP A 208 -11.23 -12.22 17.01
C TRP A 208 -11.36 -11.91 18.50
N GLY A 209 -10.49 -11.05 19.03
CA GLY A 209 -10.54 -10.62 20.41
C GLY A 209 -11.87 -10.00 20.84
N ARG A 210 -12.61 -9.37 19.91
CA ARG A 210 -13.90 -8.72 20.20
C ARG A 210 -15.08 -9.67 20.13
N THR A 211 -15.05 -10.60 19.18
CA THR A 211 -16.19 -11.49 18.89
C THR A 211 -16.12 -12.81 19.63
N GLU A 212 -14.95 -13.22 20.13
CA GLU A 212 -14.78 -14.41 20.98
C GLU A 212 -13.80 -14.11 22.14
N PRO A 213 -14.21 -13.29 23.12
CA PRO A 213 -13.34 -12.86 24.21
C PRO A 213 -12.89 -14.00 25.15
N SER A 214 -13.58 -15.14 25.11
CA SER A 214 -13.18 -16.35 25.83
C SER A 214 -13.54 -17.61 25.02
N PRO A 215 -12.85 -18.75 25.21
CA PRO A 215 -12.96 -19.90 24.32
C PRO A 215 -14.40 -20.37 24.13
N GLY A 216 -14.88 -20.36 22.88
CA GLY A 216 -16.24 -20.80 22.51
C GLY A 216 -17.37 -19.88 22.98
N LYS A 217 -17.07 -18.73 23.58
CA LYS A 217 -18.06 -17.73 24.02
C LYS A 217 -18.08 -16.56 23.06
N TYR A 218 -18.99 -16.61 22.09
CA TYR A 218 -19.13 -15.57 21.08
C TYR A 218 -20.00 -14.41 21.55
N VAL A 219 -19.60 -13.19 21.23
CA VAL A 219 -20.35 -11.95 21.48
C VAL A 219 -20.65 -11.31 20.12
N LEU A 220 -21.85 -11.56 19.60
CA LEU A 220 -22.23 -11.17 18.24
C LEU A 220 -23.34 -10.11 18.17
N ASP A 221 -24.01 -9.78 19.28
CA ASP A 221 -25.19 -8.90 19.29
C ASP A 221 -24.95 -7.53 18.60
N GLY A 222 -23.76 -6.95 18.77
CA GLY A 222 -23.41 -5.70 18.09
C GLY A 222 -23.22 -5.86 16.58
N LEU A 223 -22.62 -6.97 16.14
CA LEU A 223 -22.50 -7.29 14.71
C LEU A 223 -23.87 -7.62 14.10
N GLU A 224 -24.72 -8.34 14.83
CA GLU A 224 -26.10 -8.64 14.42
C GLU A 224 -26.89 -7.36 14.17
N GLN A 225 -26.88 -6.42 15.13
CA GLN A 225 -27.53 -5.12 14.98
C GLN A 225 -26.98 -4.33 13.78
N GLN A 226 -25.67 -4.38 13.54
CA GLN A 226 -25.03 -3.76 12.39
C GLN A 226 -25.50 -4.37 11.07
N VAL A 227 -25.48 -5.71 10.97
CA VAL A 227 -25.89 -6.45 9.77
C VAL A 227 -27.36 -6.15 9.45
N GLU A 228 -28.24 -6.17 10.46
CA GLU A 228 -29.65 -5.83 10.30
C GLU A 228 -29.85 -4.37 9.86
N TRP A 229 -29.14 -3.43 10.49
CA TRP A 229 -29.23 -2.02 10.16
C TRP A 229 -28.79 -1.75 8.71
N LEU A 230 -27.67 -2.34 8.28
CA LEU A 230 -27.17 -2.22 6.90
C LEU A 230 -28.12 -2.90 5.91
N ALA A 231 -28.62 -4.09 6.23
CA ALA A 231 -29.58 -4.82 5.39
C ALA A 231 -30.88 -4.03 5.19
N SER A 232 -31.42 -3.41 6.25
CA SER A 232 -32.62 -2.58 6.17
C SER A 232 -32.49 -1.35 5.25
N ARG A 233 -31.25 -1.00 4.87
CA ARG A 233 -30.91 0.14 4.00
C ARG A 233 -30.35 -0.30 2.64
N GLY A 234 -30.26 -1.60 2.38
CA GLY A 234 -29.74 -2.14 1.14
C GLY A 234 -28.22 -1.95 0.96
N LEU A 235 -27.47 -1.74 2.04
CA LEU A 235 -26.01 -1.65 1.95
C LEU A 235 -25.39 -3.05 1.88
N VAL A 236 -24.31 -3.15 1.12
CA VAL A 236 -23.42 -4.32 1.07
C VAL A 236 -22.55 -4.35 2.33
N LYS A 237 -22.19 -5.53 2.82
CA LYS A 237 -21.47 -5.74 4.07
C LYS A 237 -20.20 -6.53 3.79
N LYS A 238 -19.10 -6.07 4.38
CA LYS A 238 -17.79 -6.73 4.33
C LYS A 238 -17.35 -7.08 5.74
N GLY A 239 -17.18 -8.36 6.06
CA GLY A 239 -16.61 -8.80 7.33
C GLY A 239 -15.09 -8.67 7.33
N HIS A 240 -14.55 -7.86 8.24
CA HIS A 240 -13.11 -7.61 8.37
C HIS A 240 -12.60 -7.87 9.80
N PRO A 241 -11.64 -8.78 9.99
CA PRO A 241 -11.35 -9.95 9.17
C PRO A 241 -11.68 -11.26 9.92
N LEU A 242 -11.72 -12.38 9.19
CA LEU A 242 -11.92 -13.70 9.79
C LEU A 242 -10.65 -14.21 10.49
N PHE A 243 -9.48 -13.98 9.88
CA PHE A 243 -8.19 -14.31 10.48
C PHE A 243 -7.19 -13.17 10.32
N TRP A 244 -6.72 -12.65 11.46
CA TRP A 244 -5.66 -11.66 11.53
C TRP A 244 -4.87 -11.88 12.81
N LEU A 245 -3.55 -12.07 12.68
CA LEU A 245 -2.69 -12.38 13.81
C LEU A 245 -2.80 -11.31 14.91
N LEU A 246 -2.85 -10.04 14.53
CA LEU A 246 -2.89 -8.92 15.48
C LEU A 246 -4.22 -8.79 16.23
N ALA A 247 -5.30 -9.40 15.74
CA ALA A 247 -6.62 -9.32 16.37
C ALA A 247 -7.00 -10.57 17.17
N MET A 248 -6.08 -11.50 17.43
CA MET A 248 -6.34 -12.70 18.24
C MET A 248 -6.55 -12.37 19.73
N PRO A 249 -7.48 -13.05 20.42
CA PRO A 249 -7.68 -12.88 21.86
C PRO A 249 -6.50 -13.41 22.68
N ASP A 250 -6.33 -12.89 23.89
CA ASP A 250 -5.25 -13.27 24.82
C ASP A 250 -5.24 -14.75 25.20
N TRP A 251 -6.39 -15.44 25.14
CA TRP A 251 -6.51 -16.85 25.47
C TRP A 251 -5.98 -17.78 24.36
N VAL A 252 -5.72 -17.26 23.15
CA VAL A 252 -5.11 -18.00 22.05
C VAL A 252 -3.59 -17.85 22.16
N ASP A 253 -2.90 -18.98 22.37
CA ASP A 253 -1.44 -19.01 22.29
C ASP A 253 -0.99 -18.93 20.83
N ARG A 254 -0.67 -17.71 20.40
CA ARG A 254 -0.18 -17.42 19.04
C ARG A 254 1.15 -18.06 18.71
N PHE A 255 1.96 -18.41 19.71
CA PHE A 255 3.29 -19.04 19.55
C PHE A 255 3.25 -20.55 19.82
N GLY A 256 2.08 -21.09 20.12
CA GLY A 256 1.86 -22.51 20.40
C GLY A 256 1.87 -23.37 19.13
N ASP A 257 1.31 -24.58 19.26
CA ASP A 257 1.22 -25.54 18.16
C ASP A 257 0.34 -25.00 17.00
N PRO A 258 0.89 -24.85 15.77
CA PRO A 258 0.13 -24.41 14.61
C PRO A 258 -1.07 -25.29 14.27
N ALA A 259 -1.05 -26.59 14.59
CA ALA A 259 -2.18 -27.48 14.34
C ALA A 259 -3.35 -27.19 15.31
N ALA A 260 -3.04 -26.91 16.58
CA ALA A 260 -4.03 -26.48 17.56
C ALA A 260 -4.66 -25.13 17.18
N LEU A 261 -3.87 -24.22 16.59
CA LEU A 261 -4.37 -22.96 16.05
C LEU A 261 -5.33 -23.18 14.87
N ASP A 262 -5.03 -24.10 13.95
CA ASP A 262 -5.94 -24.41 12.85
C ASP A 262 -7.29 -24.93 13.36
N ASP A 263 -7.31 -25.75 14.40
CA ASP A 263 -8.56 -26.23 14.99
C ASP A 263 -9.39 -25.09 15.60
N LEU A 264 -8.73 -24.10 16.19
CA LEU A 264 -9.36 -22.89 16.70
C LEU A 264 -9.93 -22.04 15.56
N VAL A 265 -9.13 -21.80 14.51
CA VAL A 265 -9.54 -21.07 13.30
C VAL A 265 -10.71 -21.77 12.63
N ARG A 266 -10.68 -23.11 12.49
CA ARG A 266 -11.79 -23.91 11.93
C ARG A 266 -13.08 -23.68 12.70
N ARG A 267 -13.06 -23.81 14.02
CA ARG A 267 -14.27 -23.63 14.86
C ARG A 267 -14.85 -22.24 14.71
N ARG A 268 -13.98 -21.22 14.78
CA ARG A 268 -14.37 -19.82 14.68
C ARG A 268 -14.95 -19.45 13.32
N VAL A 269 -14.24 -19.78 12.25
CA VAL A 269 -14.65 -19.42 10.88
C VAL A 269 -15.96 -20.10 10.53
N ARG A 270 -16.12 -21.39 10.85
CA ARG A 270 -17.41 -22.08 10.68
C ARG A 270 -18.51 -21.39 11.46
N HIS A 271 -18.30 -21.11 12.75
CA HIS A 271 -19.30 -20.45 13.58
C HIS A 271 -19.77 -19.12 12.98
N LEU A 272 -18.84 -18.24 12.59
CA LEU A 272 -19.17 -16.92 12.06
C LEU A 272 -19.82 -17.00 10.67
N CYS A 273 -19.27 -17.79 9.75
CA CYS A 273 -19.80 -17.91 8.40
C CYS A 273 -21.15 -18.64 8.36
N GLU A 274 -21.38 -19.64 9.22
CA GLU A 274 -22.70 -20.28 9.35
C GLU A 274 -23.73 -19.33 9.98
N HIS A 275 -23.32 -18.54 10.99
CA HIS A 275 -24.21 -17.59 11.67
C HIS A 275 -24.65 -16.44 10.75
N PHE A 276 -23.71 -15.88 9.98
CA PHE A 276 -23.95 -14.74 9.08
C PHE A 276 -24.21 -15.14 7.62
N ARG A 277 -24.45 -16.44 7.36
CA ARG A 277 -24.63 -16.98 6.01
C ARG A 277 -25.67 -16.21 5.21
N GLY A 278 -25.31 -15.77 4.01
CA GLY A 278 -26.19 -15.02 3.10
C GLY A 278 -26.54 -13.61 3.57
N ARG A 279 -25.95 -13.13 4.67
CA ARG A 279 -26.17 -11.77 5.22
C ARG A 279 -24.94 -10.87 5.12
N VAL A 280 -23.77 -11.44 4.81
CA VAL A 280 -22.50 -10.72 4.59
C VAL A 280 -21.93 -11.18 3.26
N GLU A 281 -21.75 -10.24 2.34
CA GLU A 281 -21.43 -10.55 0.95
C GLU A 281 -19.92 -10.73 0.71
N TYR A 282 -19.07 -10.15 1.56
CA TYR A 282 -17.61 -10.23 1.45
C TYR A 282 -16.98 -10.58 2.79
N TYR A 283 -15.95 -11.43 2.79
CA TYR A 283 -15.11 -11.68 3.96
C TYR A 283 -13.64 -11.45 3.61
N ASP A 284 -12.96 -10.65 4.41
CA ASP A 284 -11.50 -10.72 4.47
C ASP A 284 -11.12 -12.05 5.13
N VAL A 285 -10.76 -13.03 4.31
CA VAL A 285 -10.42 -14.38 4.80
C VAL A 285 -9.16 -14.32 5.65
N VAL A 286 -8.18 -13.56 5.18
CA VAL A 286 -6.97 -13.22 5.92
C VAL A 286 -6.67 -11.73 5.77
N ASN A 287 -6.06 -11.15 6.80
CA ASN A 287 -5.58 -9.76 6.78
C ASN A 287 -4.07 -9.73 7.03
N GLU A 288 -3.34 -9.05 6.15
CA GLU A 288 -1.92 -8.69 6.31
C GLU A 288 -1.01 -9.89 6.57
N MET A 289 -1.35 -11.01 5.95
CA MET A 289 -0.71 -12.29 6.20
C MET A 289 0.74 -12.32 5.69
N HIS A 290 1.06 -11.55 4.65
CA HIS A 290 2.38 -11.51 4.01
C HIS A 290 3.48 -10.85 4.85
N ASN A 291 3.13 -9.95 5.77
CA ASN A 291 4.10 -9.22 6.60
C ASN A 291 3.94 -9.41 8.12
N TRP A 292 2.80 -9.92 8.62
CA TRP A 292 2.63 -10.22 10.04
C TRP A 292 2.68 -11.71 10.39
N ASN A 293 3.06 -12.58 9.46
CA ASN A 293 3.13 -14.01 9.75
C ASN A 293 4.32 -14.38 10.66
N ILE A 294 4.06 -15.24 11.64
CA ILE A 294 5.07 -15.80 12.56
C ILE A 294 5.28 -17.30 12.36
N TYR A 295 4.56 -17.94 11.43
CA TYR A 295 4.50 -19.40 11.25
C TYR A 295 5.39 -19.94 10.12
N GLY A 296 6.09 -19.07 9.39
CA GLY A 296 6.86 -19.42 8.20
C GLY A 296 6.04 -19.36 6.92
N GLU A 297 6.72 -19.20 5.78
CA GLU A 297 6.10 -18.99 4.47
C GLU A 297 5.10 -20.11 4.07
N GLU A 298 5.46 -21.39 4.15
CA GLU A 298 4.52 -22.46 3.72
C GLU A 298 3.22 -22.46 4.52
N ARG A 299 3.33 -22.22 5.83
CA ARG A 299 2.16 -22.20 6.72
C ARG A 299 1.24 -21.03 6.44
N MET A 300 1.79 -19.91 6.00
CA MET A 300 1.06 -18.73 5.54
C MET A 300 0.03 -19.08 4.46
N TYR A 301 0.47 -19.82 3.44
CA TYR A 301 -0.38 -20.23 2.32
C TYR A 301 -1.40 -21.28 2.74
N GLU A 302 -1.01 -22.23 3.60
CA GLU A 302 -1.91 -23.24 4.16
C GLU A 302 -3.04 -22.62 4.99
N GLN A 303 -2.74 -21.63 5.84
CA GLN A 303 -3.74 -20.93 6.64
C GLN A 303 -4.67 -20.08 5.76
N THR A 304 -4.11 -19.40 4.76
CA THR A 304 -4.93 -18.65 3.80
C THR A 304 -5.90 -19.59 3.07
N ARG A 305 -5.41 -20.75 2.61
CA ARG A 305 -6.26 -21.81 2.01
C ARG A 305 -7.32 -22.29 2.98
N LEU A 306 -6.93 -22.64 4.20
CA LEU A 306 -7.83 -23.15 5.23
C LEU A 306 -9.02 -22.22 5.44
N VAL A 307 -8.77 -20.92 5.67
CA VAL A 307 -9.88 -19.97 5.93
C VAL A 307 -10.73 -19.78 4.68
N SER A 308 -10.10 -19.68 3.50
CA SER A 308 -10.83 -19.50 2.24
C SER A 308 -11.74 -20.69 1.90
N ASP A 309 -11.25 -21.92 2.07
CA ASP A 309 -12.01 -23.14 1.86
C ASP A 309 -13.19 -23.24 2.84
N LEU A 310 -12.97 -22.89 4.12
CA LEU A 310 -14.02 -22.89 5.13
C LEU A 310 -15.12 -21.88 4.80
N VAL A 311 -14.78 -20.68 4.34
CA VAL A 311 -15.78 -19.71 3.87
C VAL A 311 -16.56 -20.30 2.72
N LYS A 312 -15.90 -20.90 1.72
CA LYS A 312 -16.58 -21.51 0.57
C LYS A 312 -17.52 -22.65 0.96
N GLU A 313 -17.14 -23.45 1.96
CA GLU A 313 -17.97 -24.53 2.50
C GLU A 313 -19.22 -23.99 3.23
N CYS A 314 -19.06 -22.96 4.07
CA CYS A 314 -20.12 -22.45 4.93
C CYS A 314 -21.07 -21.51 4.20
N ASP A 315 -20.52 -20.62 3.37
CA ASP A 315 -21.25 -19.63 2.58
C ASP A 315 -20.67 -19.55 1.16
N PRO A 316 -21.14 -20.42 0.23
CA PRO A 316 -20.56 -20.51 -1.12
C PRO A 316 -20.80 -19.28 -1.99
N ASP A 317 -21.71 -18.38 -1.60
CA ASP A 317 -22.06 -17.16 -2.33
C ASP A 317 -21.26 -15.94 -1.83
N ALA A 318 -20.66 -16.03 -0.63
CA ALA A 318 -19.82 -14.97 -0.10
C ALA A 318 -18.46 -14.90 -0.84
N LEU A 319 -18.03 -13.68 -1.13
CA LEU A 319 -16.77 -13.44 -1.82
C LEU A 319 -15.60 -13.37 -0.83
N ARG A 320 -14.52 -14.07 -1.16
CA ARG A 320 -13.34 -14.25 -0.33
C ARG A 320 -12.26 -13.26 -0.73
N VAL A 321 -11.95 -12.34 0.17
CA VAL A 321 -10.97 -11.26 -0.04
C VAL A 321 -9.68 -11.61 0.69
N VAL A 322 -8.55 -11.62 -0.01
CA VAL A 322 -7.23 -11.63 0.62
C VAL A 322 -6.80 -10.17 0.79
N ASN A 323 -6.77 -9.68 2.03
CA ASN A 323 -6.53 -8.26 2.33
C ASN A 323 -5.05 -8.03 2.68
N ILE A 324 -4.39 -7.14 1.94
CA ILE A 324 -2.95 -6.84 2.05
C ILE A 324 -2.74 -5.36 2.45
N ASN A 325 -1.67 -5.08 3.19
CA ASN A 325 -1.21 -3.73 3.55
C ASN A 325 0.22 -3.49 3.07
N GLU A 326 0.73 -2.28 3.36
CA GLU A 326 2.08 -1.84 2.97
C GLU A 326 2.43 -2.19 1.50
N PRO A 327 1.61 -1.73 0.54
CA PRO A 327 1.64 -2.22 -0.84
C PRO A 327 2.98 -2.03 -1.56
N PHE A 328 3.82 -1.10 -1.09
CA PHE A 328 5.13 -0.81 -1.69
C PHE A 328 6.29 -1.59 -1.06
N GLY A 329 6.02 -2.50 -0.12
CA GLY A 329 7.00 -3.49 0.33
C GLY A 329 8.03 -2.99 1.35
N GLU A 330 7.87 -1.80 1.94
CA GLU A 330 8.85 -1.22 2.85
C GLU A 330 9.12 -2.09 4.10
N TYR A 331 8.16 -2.90 4.54
CA TYR A 331 8.36 -3.90 5.60
C TYR A 331 9.51 -4.87 5.33
N MET A 332 9.84 -5.18 4.06
CA MET A 332 10.91 -6.11 3.70
C MET A 332 12.31 -5.59 4.03
N ALA A 333 12.48 -4.27 4.11
CA ALA A 333 13.74 -3.65 4.50
C ALA A 333 13.98 -3.67 6.02
N ARG A 334 12.98 -4.03 6.83
CA ARG A 334 13.05 -3.94 8.29
C ARG A 334 13.70 -5.20 8.90
N ASP A 335 14.50 -4.98 9.95
CA ASP A 335 15.12 -6.06 10.73
C ASP A 335 14.31 -6.48 11.97
N VAL A 336 13.15 -5.86 12.22
CA VAL A 336 12.30 -6.07 13.40
C VAL A 336 10.81 -6.00 13.06
N LEU A 337 10.02 -6.90 13.64
CA LEU A 337 8.55 -6.81 13.65
C LEU A 337 8.10 -6.32 15.03
N HIS A 338 7.17 -5.36 15.06
CA HIS A 338 6.57 -4.89 16.30
C HIS A 338 5.21 -5.56 16.51
N LEU A 339 5.21 -6.70 17.19
CA LEU A 339 3.97 -7.38 17.55
C LEU A 339 3.49 -6.85 18.90
N ASP A 340 2.34 -6.18 18.96
CA ASP A 340 1.75 -5.66 20.21
C ASP A 340 2.76 -4.89 21.10
N ARG A 341 3.47 -3.93 20.48
CA ARG A 341 4.53 -3.12 21.12
C ARG A 341 5.74 -3.90 21.66
N THR A 342 5.80 -5.20 21.40
CA THR A 342 6.93 -6.06 21.73
C THR A 342 7.84 -6.17 20.51
N MET A 343 9.11 -5.82 20.70
CA MET A 343 10.16 -6.08 19.71
C MET A 343 10.39 -7.57 19.65
N VAL A 344 9.97 -8.23 18.58
CA VAL A 344 10.30 -9.63 18.35
C VAL A 344 11.55 -9.67 17.47
N PRO A 345 12.73 -10.06 17.99
CA PRO A 345 13.94 -10.18 17.21
C PRO A 345 13.71 -11.14 16.05
N ILE A 346 14.10 -10.72 14.85
CA ILE A 346 13.85 -11.51 13.66
C ILE A 346 14.84 -12.67 13.54
N ASP A 347 14.42 -13.86 13.95
CA ASP A 347 14.66 -15.09 13.16
C ASP A 347 13.45 -15.37 12.23
N VAL A 348 12.60 -14.36 12.05
CA VAL A 348 11.36 -14.36 11.24
C VAL A 348 11.58 -13.88 9.79
N LYS A 349 12.84 -13.68 9.33
CA LYS A 349 13.14 -13.35 7.90
C LYS A 349 12.67 -14.47 6.95
N LYS A 350 12.29 -15.64 7.50
CA LYS A 350 11.65 -16.78 6.81
C LYS A 350 10.12 -16.64 6.64
N SER A 351 9.51 -15.58 7.16
CA SER A 351 8.03 -15.42 7.14
C SER A 351 7.56 -14.15 6.46
N LEU A 352 8.45 -13.21 6.10
CA LEU A 352 8.12 -12.05 5.28
C LEU A 352 8.25 -12.44 3.81
N VAL A 353 7.24 -12.12 3.03
CA VAL A 353 7.23 -12.42 1.60
C VAL A 353 6.92 -11.13 0.83
N PRO A 354 7.72 -10.76 -0.18
CA PRO A 354 7.36 -9.65 -1.05
C PRO A 354 5.95 -9.82 -1.59
N LEU A 355 5.19 -8.72 -1.64
CA LEU A 355 3.76 -8.78 -1.87
C LEU A 355 3.38 -9.53 -3.16
N ASP A 356 4.10 -9.25 -4.24
CA ASP A 356 3.86 -9.86 -5.54
C ASP A 356 4.21 -11.36 -5.52
N VAL A 357 5.28 -11.76 -4.83
CA VAL A 357 5.63 -13.17 -4.60
C VAL A 357 4.55 -13.86 -3.78
N TYR A 358 4.02 -13.22 -2.74
CA TYR A 358 2.93 -13.77 -1.93
C TYR A 358 1.70 -14.09 -2.80
N ILE A 359 1.29 -13.16 -3.65
CA ILE A 359 0.15 -13.35 -4.55
C ILE A 359 0.45 -14.44 -5.59
N GLU A 360 1.62 -14.42 -6.23
CA GLU A 360 2.07 -15.46 -7.18
C GLU A 360 1.97 -16.85 -6.55
N ARG A 361 2.50 -16.99 -5.34
CA ARG A 361 2.59 -18.26 -4.62
C ARG A 361 1.23 -18.77 -4.15
N LEU A 362 0.28 -17.90 -3.81
CA LEU A 362 -1.12 -18.27 -3.57
C LEU A 362 -1.76 -18.86 -4.83
N LEU A 363 -1.60 -18.18 -5.98
CA LEU A 363 -2.17 -18.61 -7.25
C LEU A 363 -1.55 -19.93 -7.75
N GLU A 364 -0.23 -20.04 -7.70
CA GLU A 364 0.50 -21.27 -8.07
C GLU A 364 0.11 -22.47 -7.22
N ARG A 365 -0.18 -22.25 -5.93
CA ARG A 365 -0.65 -23.27 -4.98
C ARG A 365 -2.14 -23.58 -5.09
N GLY A 366 -2.84 -22.95 -6.04
CA GLY A 366 -4.27 -23.14 -6.27
C GLY A 366 -5.13 -22.72 -5.09
N VAL A 367 -4.69 -21.74 -4.29
CA VAL A 367 -5.53 -21.17 -3.23
C VAL A 367 -6.67 -20.40 -3.89
N ASP A 368 -7.90 -20.87 -3.68
CA ASP A 368 -9.08 -20.24 -4.27
C ASP A 368 -9.53 -19.03 -3.43
N PHE A 369 -9.62 -17.86 -4.06
CA PHE A 369 -10.11 -16.61 -3.48
C PHE A 369 -10.60 -15.70 -4.61
N ASP A 370 -11.49 -14.75 -4.30
CA ASP A 370 -12.23 -14.02 -5.33
C ASP A 370 -11.66 -12.62 -5.59
N VAL A 371 -11.10 -11.96 -4.57
CA VAL A 371 -10.70 -10.54 -4.63
C VAL A 371 -9.36 -10.30 -3.93
N LEU A 372 -8.52 -9.44 -4.50
CA LEU A 372 -7.37 -8.83 -3.82
C LEU A 372 -7.82 -7.53 -3.14
N GLY A 373 -7.79 -7.49 -1.82
CA GLY A 373 -8.05 -6.30 -1.03
C GLY A 373 -6.76 -5.54 -0.76
N VAL A 374 -6.72 -4.24 -1.01
CA VAL A 374 -5.54 -3.38 -0.82
C VAL A 374 -5.86 -2.31 0.20
N GLN A 375 -5.06 -2.28 1.28
CA GLN A 375 -5.01 -1.18 2.22
C GLN A 375 -3.94 -0.17 1.79
N MET A 376 -4.28 1.11 1.70
CA MET A 376 -3.36 2.17 1.30
C MET A 376 -3.52 3.41 2.19
N TYR A 377 -2.64 3.53 3.17
CA TYR A 377 -2.65 4.58 4.19
C TYR A 377 -1.50 5.56 4.02
N PHE A 378 -1.65 6.58 3.19
CA PHE A 378 -0.65 7.64 3.11
C PHE A 378 -0.57 8.39 4.44
N GLY A 379 0.64 8.66 4.90
CA GLY A 379 0.85 9.56 6.05
C GLY A 379 0.74 8.96 7.43
N ALA A 380 0.26 7.72 7.57
CA ALA A 380 0.25 6.98 8.83
C ALA A 380 0.99 5.65 8.65
N GLY A 381 1.88 5.31 9.59
CA GLY A 381 2.44 3.97 9.77
C GLY A 381 2.78 3.18 8.50
N ALA A 382 3.95 3.47 7.91
CA ALA A 382 4.65 2.71 6.86
C ALA A 382 4.47 3.10 5.37
N VAL A 383 3.41 3.80 4.95
CA VAL A 383 3.29 4.20 3.52
C VAL A 383 3.70 5.65 3.31
N PHE A 384 4.90 5.85 2.78
CA PHE A 384 5.39 7.18 2.38
C PHE A 384 4.58 7.73 1.21
N THR A 385 4.49 9.06 1.16
CA THR A 385 3.76 9.78 0.11
C THR A 385 4.28 9.38 -1.26
N ARG A 386 3.36 8.95 -2.12
CA ARG A 386 3.58 8.69 -3.54
C ARG A 386 2.74 9.67 -4.36
N ASP A 387 3.23 9.97 -5.55
CA ASP A 387 2.44 10.71 -6.54
C ASP A 387 1.41 9.80 -7.23
N LEU A 388 0.45 10.42 -7.92
CA LEU A 388 -0.66 9.71 -8.57
C LEU A 388 -0.20 8.76 -9.69
N PHE A 389 0.96 9.01 -10.30
CA PHE A 389 1.51 8.15 -11.34
C PHE A 389 2.06 6.85 -10.77
N GLU A 390 2.77 6.91 -9.64
CA GLU A 390 3.22 5.70 -8.93
C GLU A 390 2.05 4.86 -8.40
N VAL A 391 0.97 5.51 -7.95
CA VAL A 391 -0.27 4.82 -7.57
C VAL A 391 -0.87 4.09 -8.78
N SER A 392 -0.99 4.76 -9.92
CA SER A 392 -1.53 4.16 -11.15
C SER A 392 -0.70 2.95 -11.62
N LEU A 393 0.63 3.07 -11.60
CA LEU A 393 1.55 1.97 -11.93
C LEU A 393 1.42 0.78 -10.96
N PHE A 394 1.22 1.05 -9.68
CA PHE A 394 1.02 0.00 -8.68
C PHE A 394 -0.24 -0.84 -8.99
N PHE A 395 -1.38 -0.19 -9.26
CA PHE A 395 -2.62 -0.91 -9.57
C PHE A 395 -2.56 -1.65 -10.92
N ASP A 396 -1.90 -1.08 -11.94
CA ASP A 396 -1.59 -1.81 -13.18
C ASP A 396 -0.77 -3.08 -12.91
N GLY A 397 0.23 -2.97 -12.02
CA GLY A 397 1.07 -4.08 -11.60
C GLY A 397 0.29 -5.21 -10.93
N LEU A 398 -0.71 -4.88 -10.10
CA LEU A 398 -1.61 -5.87 -9.50
C LEU A 398 -2.58 -6.50 -10.52
N GLY A 399 -2.98 -5.75 -11.55
CA GLY A 399 -3.88 -6.23 -12.59
C GLY A 399 -3.39 -7.50 -13.29
N ARG A 400 -2.07 -7.74 -13.33
CA ARG A 400 -1.46 -8.95 -13.92
C ARG A 400 -1.89 -10.26 -13.26
N PHE A 401 -2.38 -10.21 -12.03
CA PHE A 401 -2.84 -11.38 -11.30
C PHE A 401 -4.26 -11.82 -11.67
N GLY A 402 -4.98 -11.04 -12.49
CA GLY A 402 -6.30 -11.40 -13.01
C GLY A 402 -7.40 -11.47 -11.96
N LYS A 403 -7.16 -10.93 -10.76
CA LYS A 403 -8.15 -10.82 -9.69
C LYS A 403 -8.75 -9.41 -9.68
N PRO A 404 -10.07 -9.25 -9.45
CA PRO A 404 -10.64 -7.97 -9.07
C PRO A 404 -9.87 -7.37 -7.87
N ILE A 405 -9.64 -6.07 -7.92
CA ILE A 405 -8.95 -5.33 -6.87
C ILE A 405 -9.97 -4.46 -6.14
N HIS A 406 -10.02 -4.59 -4.82
CA HIS A 406 -10.76 -3.69 -3.95
C HIS A 406 -9.76 -2.82 -3.19
N LEU A 407 -9.86 -1.50 -3.30
CA LEU A 407 -9.27 -0.60 -2.31
C LEU A 407 -10.12 -0.72 -1.04
N THR A 408 -9.69 -1.55 -0.11
CA THR A 408 -10.47 -1.95 1.07
C THR A 408 -10.35 -0.95 2.20
N GLU A 409 -9.21 -0.28 2.29
CA GLU A 409 -8.89 0.70 3.31
C GLU A 409 -8.03 1.80 2.68
N ALA A 410 -8.40 3.05 2.90
CA ALA A 410 -7.68 4.20 2.37
C ALA A 410 -7.63 5.33 3.37
N GLY A 411 -6.46 5.95 3.51
CA GLY A 411 -6.26 7.11 4.38
C GLY A 411 -5.19 8.03 3.82
N VAL A 412 -5.39 9.32 4.02
CA VAL A 412 -4.46 10.40 3.63
C VAL A 412 -4.53 11.46 4.72
N PRO A 413 -3.43 12.12 5.11
CA PRO A 413 -3.48 13.10 6.19
C PRO A 413 -4.32 14.32 5.81
N SER A 414 -5.04 14.85 6.80
CA SER A 414 -5.72 16.14 6.70
C SER A 414 -4.87 17.30 7.22
N GLN A 415 -3.78 17.02 7.94
CA GLN A 415 -2.88 17.97 8.58
C GLN A 415 -1.50 17.32 8.86
N GLU A 416 -0.46 18.12 9.13
CA GLU A 416 0.89 17.61 9.42
C GLU A 416 1.10 17.17 10.89
N GLY A 417 0.32 17.73 11.81
CA GLY A 417 0.46 17.52 13.25
C GLY A 417 -0.33 16.33 13.79
N GLU A 418 -0.02 15.95 15.03
CA GLU A 418 -0.79 14.95 15.78
C GLU A 418 -2.28 15.32 15.80
N ASP A 419 -3.13 14.35 15.45
CA ASP A 419 -4.55 14.44 15.70
C ASP A 419 -4.87 13.57 16.93
N PRO A 420 -5.32 14.14 18.06
CA PRO A 420 -5.67 13.36 19.25
C PRO A 420 -6.77 12.32 19.02
N LYS A 421 -7.51 12.42 17.90
CA LYS A 421 -8.54 11.47 17.47
C LYS A 421 -8.01 10.42 16.50
N ASP A 422 -6.76 10.53 16.07
CA ASP A 422 -6.16 9.56 15.17
C ASP A 422 -5.92 8.25 15.92
N SER A 423 -6.73 7.26 15.59
CA SER A 423 -6.65 5.90 16.12
C SER A 423 -5.40 5.14 15.67
N SER A 424 -4.60 5.68 14.74
CA SER A 424 -3.29 5.13 14.38
C SER A 424 -2.26 5.30 15.51
N HIS A 425 -2.47 6.24 16.45
CA HIS A 425 -1.57 6.44 17.60
C HIS A 425 -1.46 5.19 18.50
N SER A 426 -2.46 4.31 18.48
CA SER A 426 -2.41 3.02 19.18
C SER A 426 -1.77 1.89 18.37
N HIS A 427 -1.56 2.07 17.07
CA HIS A 427 -1.09 1.06 16.10
C HIS A 427 0.25 1.45 15.44
N ASN A 428 1.12 2.21 16.13
CA ASN A 428 2.52 2.44 15.73
C ASN A 428 3.34 1.12 15.79
N TYR A 429 2.93 0.11 15.03
CA TYR A 429 3.65 -1.14 14.85
C TYR A 429 4.79 -1.02 13.82
N CYS A 430 4.98 0.17 13.25
CA CYS A 430 5.89 0.37 12.11
C CYS A 430 6.97 1.42 12.35
N SER A 431 7.03 2.07 13.51
CA SER A 431 8.04 3.11 13.79
C SER A 431 8.63 3.01 15.20
N LEU A 432 9.97 3.09 15.27
CA LEU A 432 10.75 3.19 16.52
C LEU A 432 10.61 4.57 17.19
N ARG A 433 9.87 5.51 16.59
CA ARG A 433 9.67 6.89 17.05
C ARG A 433 8.19 7.28 16.94
N PRO A 434 7.73 8.27 17.72
CA PRO A 434 6.40 8.87 17.53
C PRO A 434 6.26 9.39 16.10
N TRP A 435 5.28 8.86 15.35
CA TRP A 435 5.06 9.16 13.94
C TRP A 435 4.20 10.41 13.76
N ARG A 436 4.65 11.36 12.92
CA ARG A 436 3.86 12.51 12.46
C ARG A 436 3.50 12.32 11.00
N ALA A 437 2.36 12.87 10.56
CA ALA A 437 1.98 12.83 9.16
C ALA A 437 3.05 13.45 8.24
N SER A 438 3.75 14.49 8.71
CA SER A 438 4.90 15.08 8.01
C SER A 438 6.07 14.12 7.79
N ASP A 439 6.20 13.08 8.63
CA ASP A 439 7.28 12.09 8.52
C ASP A 439 7.08 11.16 7.34
N ALA A 440 5.90 11.16 6.70
CA ALA A 440 5.64 10.42 5.47
C ALA A 440 5.90 11.24 4.19
N GLY A 441 6.29 12.52 4.31
CA GLY A 441 6.37 13.44 3.17
C GLY A 441 5.03 14.10 2.82
N PHE A 442 5.00 14.82 1.70
CA PHE A 442 3.83 15.59 1.28
C PHE A 442 3.72 15.76 -0.23
N TRP A 443 2.49 15.87 -0.72
CA TRP A 443 2.14 15.99 -2.13
C TRP A 443 1.72 17.43 -2.45
N HIS A 444 2.38 18.11 -3.40
CA HIS A 444 2.22 19.54 -3.76
C HIS A 444 2.40 20.55 -2.61
N GLY A 445 2.79 20.11 -1.42
CA GLY A 445 3.05 20.92 -0.22
C GLY A 445 2.41 20.31 1.03
N PRO A 446 2.60 20.93 2.20
CA PRO A 446 2.04 20.49 3.49
C PRO A 446 0.59 20.02 3.43
N TRP A 447 0.29 18.95 4.18
CA TRP A 447 -1.06 18.42 4.27
C TRP A 447 -2.03 19.44 4.89
N THR A 448 -3.14 19.66 4.20
CA THR A 448 -4.27 20.50 4.62
C THR A 448 -5.56 19.83 4.16
N PRO A 449 -6.74 20.18 4.71
CA PRO A 449 -8.00 19.61 4.24
C PRO A 449 -8.24 19.83 2.73
N MET A 450 -7.79 20.97 2.18
CA MET A 450 -7.86 21.22 0.74
C MET A 450 -6.95 20.26 -0.04
N ARG A 451 -5.69 20.11 0.40
CA ARG A 451 -4.74 19.20 -0.24
C ARG A 451 -5.19 17.74 -0.18
N GLN A 452 -5.75 17.33 0.95
CA GLN A 452 -6.34 16.02 1.13
C GLN A 452 -7.47 15.79 0.12
N ALA A 453 -8.36 16.77 -0.07
CA ALA A 453 -9.45 16.67 -1.04
C ALA A 453 -8.93 16.59 -2.49
N GLU A 454 -7.96 17.41 -2.86
CA GLU A 454 -7.30 17.37 -4.18
C GLU A 454 -6.63 16.01 -4.43
N PHE A 455 -5.88 15.51 -3.46
CA PHE A 455 -5.21 14.21 -3.57
C PHE A 455 -6.23 13.09 -3.68
N LEU A 456 -7.29 13.08 -2.85
CA LEU A 456 -8.31 12.04 -2.89
C LEU A 456 -9.09 12.05 -4.22
N ASP A 457 -9.39 13.21 -4.79
CA ASP A 457 -10.02 13.29 -6.13
C ASP A 457 -9.12 12.65 -7.20
N GLY A 458 -7.83 12.96 -7.20
CA GLY A 458 -6.87 12.34 -8.12
C GLY A 458 -6.69 10.84 -7.85
N PHE A 459 -6.54 10.47 -6.58
CA PHE A 459 -6.32 9.11 -6.11
C PHE A 459 -7.45 8.19 -6.55
N TYR A 460 -8.71 8.54 -6.27
CA TYR A 460 -9.87 7.74 -6.68
C TYR A 460 -10.09 7.70 -8.20
N ARG A 461 -9.51 8.62 -8.97
CA ARG A 461 -9.58 8.55 -10.44
C ARG A 461 -8.59 7.54 -11.02
N VAL A 462 -7.39 7.45 -10.44
CA VAL A 462 -6.30 6.60 -10.97
C VAL A 462 -6.38 5.14 -10.53
N LEU A 463 -7.40 4.77 -9.74
CA LEU A 463 -7.79 3.37 -9.45
C LEU A 463 -8.58 2.77 -10.61
#